data_AF-A0A815YIS4-F1
#
_entry.id   AF-A0A815YIS4-F1
#
_cell.length_a   1.000
_cell.length_b   1.000
_cell.length_c   1.000
_cell.angle_alpha   90.00
_cell.angle_beta   90.00
_cell.angle_gamma   90.00
#
_symmetry.space_group_name_H-M   'P 1'
#
loop_
_entity.id
_entity.type
_entity.pdbx_description
1 polymer ?
#
loop_
_entity_poly.entity_id
_entity_poly.type
_entity_poly.pdbx_seq_one_letter_code
_entity_poly.pdbx_strand_id
1 'polypeptide(L)'
;TFFVIRLHDQITSYVTVNDINDLIECDLMDTTNAFLSFTSNKNYEFSSLRRAKFSTMAVLYELYTSTTDKCTYSCNKCRQQCDIRYHCTVCEDFDLCEKCYNIQPNHEHKMDKYNELNIIDKSSIITYC
;
A
#
# COMPACT_ATOMS: atom_id res chain seq x y z
N THR A 1 5.08 27.03 -24.71
CA THR A 1 3.96 28.00 -24.68
C THR A 1 3.55 28.18 -23.23
N PHE A 2 3.21 29.40 -22.82
CA PHE A 2 2.80 29.68 -21.44
C PHE A 2 1.33 30.11 -21.43
N PHE A 3 0.59 29.62 -20.43
CA PHE A 3 -0.82 29.97 -20.21
C PHE A 3 -0.95 30.60 -18.82
N VAL A 4 -1.74 31.66 -18.72
CA VAL A 4 -2.07 32.30 -17.44
C VAL A 4 -3.56 32.11 -17.20
N ILE A 5 -3.91 31.35 -16.16
CA ILE A 5 -5.29 31.11 -15.75
C ILE A 5 -5.54 31.88 -14.46
N ARG A 6 -6.50 32.81 -14.47
CA ARG A 6 -6.94 33.54 -13.27
C ARG A 6 -8.20 32.88 -12.74
N LEU A 7 -8.10 32.32 -11.52
CA LEU A 7 -9.20 31.60 -10.87
C LEU A 7 -10.07 32.52 -10.00
N HIS A 8 -9.51 33.62 -9.49
CA HIS A 8 -10.23 34.62 -8.69
C HIS A 8 -9.85 36.04 -9.11
N ASP A 9 -10.77 36.98 -8.87
CA ASP A 9 -10.59 38.41 -9.15
C ASP A 9 -10.17 39.16 -7.87
N GLN A 10 -9.50 40.30 -8.02
CA GLN A 10 -8.78 40.99 -6.94
C GLN A 10 -9.67 41.59 -5.84
N ILE A 11 -11.00 41.51 -5.98
CA ILE A 11 -11.99 42.24 -5.14
C ILE A 11 -12.52 41.36 -3.98
N THR A 12 -12.35 40.04 -4.02
CA THR A 12 -12.89 39.13 -3.00
C THR A 12 -11.94 38.92 -1.82
N SER A 13 -12.45 39.06 -0.59
CA SER A 13 -11.74 38.68 0.64
C SER A 13 -11.40 37.18 0.61
N TYR A 14 -10.13 36.85 0.80
CA TYR A 14 -9.64 35.48 0.72
C TYR A 14 -10.18 34.62 1.88
N VAL A 15 -10.63 33.41 1.55
CA VAL A 15 -10.78 32.31 2.52
C VAL A 15 -9.43 31.60 2.61
N THR A 16 -9.00 31.25 3.82
CA THR A 16 -7.79 30.44 4.02
C THR A 16 -7.97 29.10 3.30
N VAL A 17 -7.04 28.75 2.41
CA VAL A 17 -7.04 27.41 1.79
C VAL A 17 -6.71 26.40 2.88
N ASN A 18 -7.70 25.59 3.24
CA ASN A 18 -7.54 24.48 4.15
C ASN A 18 -7.79 23.19 3.38
N ASP A 19 -6.73 22.49 3.01
CA ASP A 19 -6.85 21.15 2.42
C ASP A 19 -7.22 20.17 3.53
N ILE A 20 -8.37 19.51 3.36
CA ILE A 20 -8.91 18.56 4.34
C ILE A 20 -8.47 17.13 4.07
N ASN A 21 -7.74 16.89 2.98
CA ASN A 21 -7.29 15.56 2.61
C ASN A 21 -5.98 15.22 3.32
N ASP A 22 -5.87 13.98 3.75
CA ASP A 22 -4.62 13.45 4.28
C ASP A 22 -3.57 13.29 3.17
N LEU A 23 -2.30 13.34 3.57
CA LEU A 23 -1.19 13.03 2.68
C LEU A 23 -1.23 11.55 2.30
N ILE A 24 -1.24 11.27 1.00
CA ILE A 24 -1.16 9.91 0.46
C ILE A 24 0.30 9.65 0.07
N GLU A 25 0.97 8.78 0.81
CA GLU A 25 2.33 8.34 0.50
C GLU A 25 2.31 7.16 -0.48
N CYS A 26 2.77 7.39 -1.70
CA CYS A 26 2.78 6.39 -2.77
C CYS A 26 4.01 6.55 -3.68
N ASP A 27 5.07 5.78 -3.43
CA ASP A 27 6.34 5.85 -4.19
C ASP A 27 6.13 5.65 -5.70
N LEU A 28 5.17 4.80 -6.07
CA LEU A 28 4.83 4.55 -7.47
C LEU A 28 4.30 5.80 -8.17
N MET A 29 3.54 6.64 -7.46
CA MET A 29 2.84 7.82 -8.01
C MET A 29 3.48 9.14 -7.58
N ASP A 30 4.60 9.11 -6.85
CA ASP A 30 5.30 10.29 -6.36
C ASP A 30 5.86 11.14 -7.51
N THR A 31 6.39 10.49 -8.55
CA THR A 31 6.88 11.18 -9.75
C THR A 31 6.46 10.47 -11.03
N THR A 32 6.37 11.23 -12.12
CA THR A 32 6.18 10.66 -13.46
C THR A 32 7.27 9.65 -13.82
N ASN A 33 8.51 9.90 -13.40
CA ASN A 33 9.63 9.01 -13.67
C ASN A 33 9.52 7.68 -12.92
N ALA A 34 9.00 7.67 -11.69
CA ALA A 34 8.75 6.45 -10.94
C ALA A 34 7.73 5.56 -11.68
N PHE A 35 6.60 6.15 -12.09
CA PHE A 35 5.57 5.45 -12.87
C PHE A 35 6.09 4.94 -14.23
N LEU A 36 6.83 5.78 -14.98
CA LEU A 36 7.41 5.39 -16.27
C LEU A 36 8.45 4.28 -16.11
N SER A 37 9.27 4.33 -15.07
CA SER A 37 10.27 3.30 -14.79
C SER A 37 9.58 1.98 -14.42
N PHE A 38 8.57 2.02 -13.56
CA PHE A 38 7.77 0.86 -13.18
C PHE A 38 7.12 0.18 -14.40
N THR A 39 6.39 0.96 -15.20
CA THR A 39 5.67 0.44 -16.38
C THR A 39 6.65 -0.08 -17.44
N SER A 40 7.76 0.63 -17.68
CA SER A 40 8.78 0.21 -18.65
C SER A 40 9.47 -1.10 -18.22
N ASN A 41 9.84 -1.22 -16.95
CA ASN A 41 10.48 -2.43 -16.42
C ASN A 41 9.57 -3.67 -16.51
N LYS A 42 8.25 -3.48 -16.45
CA LYS A 42 7.24 -4.54 -16.51
C LYS A 42 6.60 -4.72 -17.89
N ASN A 43 7.06 -3.99 -18.91
CA ASN A 43 6.49 -3.96 -20.26
C ASN A 43 4.99 -3.62 -20.30
N TYR A 44 4.54 -2.76 -19.39
CA TYR A 44 3.17 -2.22 -19.40
C TYR A 44 3.08 -1.10 -20.41
N GLU A 45 2.19 -1.28 -21.39
CA GLU A 45 2.01 -0.34 -22.49
C GLU A 45 0.59 0.22 -22.53
N PHE A 46 0.48 1.42 -23.07
CA PHE A 46 -0.79 2.13 -23.30
C PHE A 46 -1.04 2.38 -24.80
N SER A 47 -0.49 1.53 -25.66
CA SER A 47 -0.51 1.64 -27.13
C SER A 47 -1.81 1.17 -27.80
N SER A 48 -2.66 0.43 -27.09
CA SER A 48 -3.97 -0.01 -27.57
C SER A 48 -4.95 -0.15 -26.41
N LEU A 49 -6.26 -0.18 -26.69
CA LEU A 49 -7.27 -0.34 -25.63
C LEU A 49 -7.04 -1.61 -24.80
N ARG A 50 -6.72 -2.74 -25.45
CA ARG A 50 -6.47 -4.01 -24.76
C ARG A 50 -5.24 -3.91 -23.84
N ARG A 51 -4.14 -3.34 -24.35
CA ARG A 51 -2.90 -3.14 -23.57
C ARG A 51 -3.10 -2.14 -22.43
N ALA A 52 -3.76 -1.02 -22.68
CA ALA A 52 -4.07 -0.02 -21.67
C ALA A 52 -4.92 -0.61 -20.53
N LYS A 53 -5.98 -1.38 -20.83
CA LYS A 53 -6.80 -2.04 -19.80
C LYS A 53 -5.97 -2.97 -18.91
N PHE A 54 -5.13 -3.79 -19.51
CA PHE A 54 -4.24 -4.70 -18.78
C PHE A 54 -3.26 -3.92 -17.89
N SER A 55 -2.55 -2.94 -18.47
CA SER A 55 -1.59 -2.09 -17.77
C SER A 55 -2.25 -1.33 -16.62
N THR A 56 -3.44 -0.78 -16.82
CA THR A 56 -4.23 -0.11 -15.77
C THR A 56 -4.60 -1.07 -14.66
N MET A 57 -5.07 -2.28 -14.98
CA MET A 57 -5.41 -3.29 -13.96
C MET A 57 -4.18 -3.68 -13.13
N ALA A 58 -3.03 -3.89 -13.79
CA ALA A 58 -1.78 -4.23 -13.11
C ALA A 58 -1.29 -3.09 -12.20
N VAL A 59 -1.34 -1.84 -12.68
CA VAL A 59 -1.03 -0.66 -11.85
C VAL A 59 -1.98 -0.54 -10.66
N LEU A 60 -3.29 -0.72 -10.86
CA LEU A 60 -4.27 -0.68 -9.76
C LEU A 60 -4.00 -1.75 -8.72
N TYR A 61 -3.61 -2.95 -9.14
CA TYR A 61 -3.22 -4.02 -8.24
C TYR A 61 -1.98 -3.64 -7.43
N GLU A 62 -0.96 -3.05 -8.06
CA GLU A 62 0.24 -2.58 -7.37
C GLU A 62 -0.08 -1.46 -6.36
N LEU A 63 -0.94 -0.52 -6.72
CA LEU A 63 -1.39 0.55 -5.82
C LEU A 63 -2.15 0.00 -4.62
N TYR A 64 -3.03 -0.98 -4.85
CA TYR A 64 -3.77 -1.63 -3.77
C TYR A 64 -2.82 -2.39 -2.85
N THR A 65 -1.97 -3.25 -3.41
CA THR A 65 -1.05 -4.11 -2.63
C THR A 65 0.01 -3.31 -1.90
N SER A 66 0.63 -2.30 -2.50
CA SER A 66 1.56 -1.41 -1.78
C SER A 66 0.91 -0.64 -0.63
N THR A 67 -0.40 -0.40 -0.70
CA THR A 67 -1.18 0.21 0.39
C THR A 67 -1.66 -0.83 1.41
N THR A 68 -1.95 -2.06 0.99
CA THR A 68 -2.42 -3.14 1.86
C THR A 68 -1.33 -4.03 2.45
N ASP A 69 -0.13 -4.05 1.91
CA ASP A 69 1.05 -4.63 2.57
C ASP A 69 1.51 -3.68 3.69
N LYS A 70 1.12 -2.39 3.60
CA LYS A 70 1.06 -1.48 4.75
C LYS A 70 -0.18 -1.72 5.65
N CYS A 71 -1.05 -2.71 5.38
CA CYS A 71 -2.15 -3.13 6.26
C CYS A 71 -1.56 -3.97 7.38
N THR A 72 -0.85 -3.26 8.21
CA THR A 72 -0.20 -3.74 9.40
C THR A 72 -1.19 -4.34 10.38
N TYR A 73 -0.81 -5.49 10.89
CA TYR A 73 -1.56 -6.17 11.92
C TYR A 73 -1.43 -5.44 13.27
N SER A 74 -2.51 -5.36 14.02
CA SER A 74 -2.50 -4.77 15.36
C SER A 74 -2.27 -5.86 16.40
N CYS A 75 -1.28 -5.68 17.27
CA CYS A 75 -1.04 -6.59 18.39
C CYS A 75 -2.23 -6.56 19.36
N ASN A 76 -2.83 -7.71 19.65
CA ASN A 76 -3.96 -7.80 20.57
C ASN A 76 -3.59 -7.42 22.02
N LYS A 77 -2.29 -7.41 22.38
CA LYS A 77 -1.79 -7.03 23.71
C LYS A 77 -1.51 -5.53 23.85
N CYS A 78 -0.68 -4.95 22.98
CA CYS A 78 -0.29 -3.53 23.09
C CYS A 78 -1.04 -2.59 22.12
N ARG A 79 -1.88 -3.13 21.22
CA ARG A 79 -2.61 -2.42 20.16
C ARG A 79 -1.71 -1.70 19.14
N GLN A 80 -0.39 -1.83 19.25
CA GLN A 80 0.55 -1.29 18.29
C GLN A 80 0.60 -2.15 17.03
N GLN A 81 1.01 -1.48 15.97
CA GLN A 81 1.30 -2.02 14.66
C GLN A 81 2.45 -3.05 14.73
N CYS A 82 2.30 -4.19 14.07
CA CYS A 82 3.27 -5.29 14.07
C CYS A 82 4.00 -5.36 12.72
N ASP A 83 5.31 -5.08 12.69
CA ASP A 83 6.16 -5.39 11.53
C ASP A 83 6.42 -6.91 11.42
N ILE A 84 6.57 -7.56 12.57
CA ILE A 84 6.73 -9.02 12.69
C ILE A 84 5.54 -9.55 13.48
N ARG A 85 4.69 -10.32 12.79
CA ARG A 85 3.46 -10.90 13.33
C ARG A 85 3.70 -12.32 13.82
N TYR A 86 3.34 -12.57 15.08
CA TYR A 86 3.14 -13.92 15.62
C TYR A 86 1.64 -14.16 15.68
N HIS A 87 1.15 -15.16 14.95
CA HIS A 87 -0.27 -15.51 14.90
C HIS A 87 -0.56 -16.79 15.67
N CYS A 88 -1.59 -16.78 16.51
CA CYS A 88 -2.09 -17.99 17.15
C CYS A 88 -3.08 -18.68 16.22
N THR A 89 -2.81 -19.93 15.86
CA THR A 89 -3.70 -20.73 14.99
C THR A 89 -4.88 -21.37 15.72
N VAL A 90 -4.93 -21.23 17.05
CA VAL A 90 -5.98 -21.81 17.91
C VAL A 90 -7.01 -20.75 18.33
N CYS A 91 -6.56 -19.54 18.64
CA CYS A 91 -7.43 -18.43 19.00
C CYS A 91 -7.86 -17.66 17.75
N GLU A 92 -9.13 -17.24 17.72
CA GLU A 92 -9.67 -16.42 16.65
C GLU A 92 -9.00 -15.03 16.66
N ASP A 93 -8.38 -14.64 15.53
CA ASP A 93 -7.74 -13.34 15.29
C ASP A 93 -6.84 -12.85 16.46
N PHE A 94 -6.00 -13.75 16.98
CA PHE A 94 -5.06 -13.39 18.05
C PHE A 94 -3.62 -13.29 17.53
N ASP A 95 -3.13 -12.05 17.48
CA ASP A 95 -1.82 -11.67 16.99
C ASP A 95 -1.00 -10.91 18.03
N LEU A 96 0.29 -11.22 18.09
CA LEU A 96 1.25 -10.50 18.91
C LEU A 96 2.39 -9.93 18.05
N CYS A 97 2.83 -8.72 18.37
CA CYS A 97 4.11 -8.23 17.88
C CYS A 97 5.25 -9.01 18.52
N GLU A 98 6.42 -9.02 17.89
CA GLU A 98 7.61 -9.70 18.42
C GLU A 98 7.94 -9.31 19.87
N LYS A 99 7.79 -8.03 20.24
CA LYS A 99 7.98 -7.56 21.62
C LYS A 99 7.01 -8.22 22.59
N CYS A 100 5.72 -8.28 22.25
CA CYS A 100 4.69 -8.84 23.11
C CYS A 100 4.75 -10.37 23.18
N TYR A 101 5.21 -11.03 22.12
CA TYR A 101 5.46 -12.47 22.08
C TYR A 101 6.59 -12.89 23.03
N ASN A 102 7.64 -12.08 23.14
CA ASN A 102 8.81 -12.39 23.98
C ASN A 102 8.64 -12.00 25.47
N ILE A 103 7.53 -11.35 25.85
CA ILE A 103 7.25 -10.95 27.24
C ILE A 103 6.42 -12.03 27.95
N GLN A 104 6.96 -12.56 29.05
CA GLN A 104 6.21 -13.44 29.94
C GLN A 104 5.13 -12.70 30.76
N PRO A 105 3.97 -13.34 31.05
CA PRO A 105 3.58 -14.66 30.54
C PRO A 105 3.25 -14.59 29.04
N ASN A 106 3.73 -15.59 28.31
CA ASN A 106 3.44 -15.75 26.90
C ASN A 106 2.00 -16.23 26.72
N HIS A 107 1.45 -16.01 25.53
CA HIS A 107 0.19 -16.63 25.14
C HIS A 107 0.28 -18.16 25.27
N GLU A 108 -0.77 -18.80 25.77
CA GLU A 108 -0.76 -20.22 26.16
C GLU A 108 -0.61 -21.18 24.97
N HIS A 109 -0.98 -20.73 23.77
CA HIS A 109 -0.82 -21.51 22.54
C HIS A 109 0.48 -21.20 21.82
N LYS A 110 0.99 -22.21 21.10
CA LYS A 110 2.09 -22.02 20.15
C LYS A 110 1.62 -21.04 19.06
N MET A 111 2.46 -20.05 18.76
CA MET A 111 2.21 -19.07 17.71
C MET A 111 3.20 -19.25 16.57
N ASP A 112 2.73 -19.05 15.33
CA ASP A 112 3.55 -19.11 14.13
C ASP A 112 4.05 -17.72 13.75
N LYS A 113 5.35 -17.62 13.46
CA LYS A 113 5.97 -16.39 12.97
C LYS A 113 5.63 -16.22 11.49
N TYR A 114 4.83 -15.21 11.17
CA TYR A 114 4.62 -14.79 9.80
C TYR A 114 5.76 -13.85 9.41
N ASN A 115 6.63 -14.31 8.52
CA ASN A 115 7.55 -13.45 7.78
C ASN A 115 6.89 -13.15 6.43
N GLU A 116 6.71 -11.87 6.10
CA GLU A 116 6.18 -11.40 4.82
C GLU A 116 7.02 -11.82 3.60
N LEU A 117 8.19 -12.45 3.82
CA LEU A 117 9.04 -13.01 2.77
C LEU A 117 8.50 -14.28 2.09
N ASN A 118 7.34 -14.81 2.51
CA ASN A 118 6.71 -16.00 1.91
C ASN A 118 5.56 -15.69 0.95
N ILE A 119 5.53 -14.50 0.32
CA ILE A 119 4.76 -14.32 -0.92
C ILE A 119 5.60 -14.91 -2.07
N ILE A 120 5.67 -16.24 -2.11
CA ILE A 120 6.10 -17.00 -3.28
C ILE A 120 5.14 -16.62 -4.42
N ASP A 121 5.66 -15.86 -5.38
CA ASP A 121 5.36 -15.98 -6.80
C ASP A 121 3.92 -15.66 -7.28
N LYS A 122 3.31 -14.58 -6.80
CA LYS A 122 2.06 -14.05 -7.40
C LYS A 122 2.27 -13.27 -8.71
N SER A 123 3.51 -13.15 -9.20
CA SER A 123 3.83 -12.82 -10.60
C SER A 123 3.20 -13.80 -11.60
N SER A 124 2.89 -15.02 -11.16
CA SER A 124 2.31 -16.06 -12.00
C SER A 124 0.86 -15.77 -12.43
N ILE A 125 0.07 -14.96 -11.72
CA ILE A 125 -1.35 -14.73 -12.09
C ILE A 125 -1.46 -13.80 -13.31
N ILE A 126 -0.51 -12.88 -13.49
CA ILE A 126 -0.54 -11.88 -14.57
C ILE A 126 0.02 -12.45 -15.88
N THR A 127 0.79 -13.55 -15.82
CA THR A 127 1.45 -14.15 -17.00
C THR A 127 0.50 -15.01 -17.85
N TYR A 128 -0.71 -15.32 -17.39
CA TYR A 128 -1.66 -16.19 -18.10
C TYR A 128 -2.81 -15.46 -18.83
N CYS A 129 -2.66 -14.17 -19.17
CA CYS A 129 -3.66 -13.42 -19.95
C CYS A 129 -3.08 -12.69 -21.16
#